data_AF-A0A7C9LBQ0-F1
#
_entry.id   AF-A0A7C9LBQ0-F1
#
_cell.length_a   1.000
_cell.length_b   1.000
_cell.length_c   1.000
_cell.angle_alpha   90.00
_cell.angle_beta   90.00
_cell.angle_gamma   90.00
#
_symmetry.space_group_name_H-M   'P 1'
#
loop_
_entity.id
_entity.type
_entity.pdbx_description
1 polymer ?
#
loop_
_entity_poly.entity_id
_entity_poly.type
_entity_poly.pdbx_seq_one_letter_code
_entity_poly.pdbx_strand_id
1 'polypeptide(L)'
;MKKFDINRFGRVLARLVLVRRRKIINLFLGFLIACFIYMILRVCNIFTWQASSTEQIQIDLMGSVDFALTILPAAFFIMGTFVINDLKSRQSRISEMMLPATNVEKFVARVVLVSIVFPLIVVAAFLTADVLQQIVSMLVNHGARASMTTIAIDFLQTTSSLSPLWVQLEAILLTNAFTILGGMFFRKTAWLKTIISLVLILMIVAGLMAGIGFMLLAHTDYQLSIPNDFFGDITGNIICLALTILMYWAAYKLYTRLQVINNRWINI
;
A
#
# COMPACT_ATOMS: atom_id res chain seq x y z
N MET A 1 0.24 8.76 33.82
CA MET A 1 0.01 8.44 32.40
C MET A 1 -1.26 7.60 32.29
N LYS A 2 -2.25 7.99 31.48
CA LYS A 2 -3.40 7.10 31.23
C LYS A 2 -2.88 5.90 30.44
N LYS A 3 -3.02 4.68 31.00
CA LYS A 3 -2.65 3.43 30.35
C LYS A 3 -3.43 3.31 29.03
N PHE A 4 -2.83 2.69 28.02
CA PHE A 4 -3.50 2.38 26.77
C PHE A 4 -4.69 1.45 27.07
N ASP A 5 -5.89 1.86 26.68
CA ASP A 5 -7.11 1.10 26.92
C ASP A 5 -7.67 0.58 25.59
N ILE A 6 -7.73 -0.74 25.45
CA ILE A 6 -8.19 -1.42 24.24
C ILE A 6 -9.67 -1.13 23.92
N ASN A 7 -10.51 -0.97 24.95
CA ASN A 7 -11.93 -0.69 24.77
C ASN A 7 -12.15 0.74 24.28
N ARG A 8 -11.29 1.65 24.71
CA ARG A 8 -11.29 3.04 24.25
C ARG A 8 -10.75 3.15 22.83
N PHE A 9 -9.65 2.45 22.53
CA PHE A 9 -9.09 2.31 21.19
C PHE A 9 -10.12 1.77 20.19
N GLY A 10 -10.80 0.66 20.52
CA GLY A 10 -11.81 0.05 19.65
C GLY A 10 -12.97 1.01 19.33
N ARG A 11 -13.45 1.77 20.32
CA ARG A 11 -14.47 2.82 20.10
C ARG A 11 -13.97 3.95 19.19
N VAL A 12 -12.71 4.36 19.32
CA VAL A 12 -12.10 5.36 18.42
C VAL A 12 -11.99 4.84 17.00
N LEU A 13 -11.53 3.59 16.82
CA LEU A 13 -11.42 2.95 15.52
C LEU A 13 -12.80 2.80 14.85
N ALA A 14 -13.81 2.32 15.59
CA ALA A 14 -15.18 2.19 15.10
C ALA A 14 -15.76 3.54 14.66
N ARG A 15 -15.57 4.59 15.47
CA ARG A 15 -15.94 5.97 15.09
C ARG A 15 -15.26 6.38 13.79
N LEU A 16 -13.96 6.08 13.64
CA LEU A 16 -13.18 6.50 12.48
C LEU A 16 -13.64 5.78 11.19
N VAL A 17 -13.98 4.50 11.30
CA VAL A 17 -14.61 3.72 10.21
C VAL A 17 -15.95 4.34 9.83
N LEU A 18 -16.81 4.69 10.80
CA LEU A 18 -18.11 5.30 10.55
C LEU A 18 -17.99 6.67 9.88
N VAL A 19 -17.11 7.54 10.38
CA VAL A 19 -16.84 8.87 9.78
C VAL A 19 -16.34 8.75 8.35
N ARG A 20 -15.56 7.71 8.04
CA ARG A 20 -15.03 7.45 6.69
C ARG A 20 -15.87 6.47 5.85
N ARG A 21 -17.07 6.06 6.31
CA ARG A 21 -17.88 5.02 5.65
C ARG A 21 -18.14 5.30 4.17
N ARG A 22 -18.49 6.55 3.81
CA ARG A 22 -18.70 6.93 2.40
C ARG A 22 -17.42 6.73 1.57
N LYS A 23 -16.25 7.10 2.12
CA LYS A 23 -14.98 6.92 1.42
C LYS A 23 -14.63 5.44 1.28
N ILE A 24 -14.90 4.63 2.30
CA ILE A 24 -14.72 3.16 2.28
C ILE A 24 -15.59 2.53 1.18
N ILE A 25 -16.88 2.86 1.13
CA ILE A 25 -17.81 2.34 0.11
C ILE A 25 -17.39 2.77 -1.29
N ASN A 26 -17.04 4.04 -1.48
CA ASN A 26 -16.59 4.54 -2.79
C ASN A 26 -15.29 3.86 -3.24
N LEU A 27 -14.38 3.57 -2.29
CA LEU A 27 -13.14 2.85 -2.57
C LEU A 27 -13.42 1.40 -2.96
N PHE A 28 -14.32 0.71 -2.24
CA PHE A 28 -14.76 -0.63 -2.60
C PHE A 28 -15.37 -0.68 -4.01
N LEU A 29 -16.37 0.17 -4.28
CA LEU A 29 -17.06 0.21 -5.58
C LEU A 29 -16.11 0.60 -6.72
N GLY A 30 -15.25 1.59 -6.50
CA GLY A 30 -14.28 2.03 -7.51
C GLY A 30 -13.29 0.93 -7.88
N PHE A 31 -12.74 0.22 -6.90
CA PHE A 31 -11.84 -0.91 -7.15
C PHE A 31 -12.57 -2.10 -7.78
N LEU A 32 -13.78 -2.42 -7.31
CA LEU A 32 -14.60 -3.49 -7.88
C LEU A 32 -14.84 -3.25 -9.37
N ILE A 33 -15.33 -2.06 -9.73
CA ILE A 33 -15.63 -1.71 -11.12
C ILE A 33 -14.35 -1.73 -11.98
N ALA A 34 -13.26 -1.12 -11.49
CA ALA A 34 -12.01 -1.06 -12.24
C ALA A 34 -11.41 -2.46 -12.49
N CYS A 35 -11.32 -3.29 -11.46
CA CYS A 35 -10.82 -4.66 -11.57
C CYS A 35 -11.73 -5.52 -12.45
N PHE A 36 -13.04 -5.41 -12.30
CA PHE A 36 -14.01 -6.17 -13.08
C PHE A 36 -13.94 -5.84 -14.58
N ILE A 37 -13.93 -4.55 -14.94
CA ILE A 37 -13.80 -4.10 -16.33
C ILE A 37 -12.47 -4.61 -16.92
N TYR A 38 -11.37 -4.47 -16.18
CA TYR A 38 -10.06 -4.93 -16.64
C TYR A 38 -10.05 -6.43 -16.91
N MET A 39 -10.54 -7.26 -15.98
CA MET A 39 -10.56 -8.71 -16.17
C MET A 39 -11.50 -9.14 -17.31
N ILE A 40 -12.66 -8.49 -17.46
CA ILE A 40 -13.58 -8.80 -18.57
C ILE A 40 -12.95 -8.48 -19.92
N LEU A 41 -12.26 -7.34 -20.06
CA LEU A 41 -11.58 -6.98 -21.31
C LEU A 41 -10.54 -8.02 -21.75
N ARG A 42 -10.00 -8.78 -20.80
CA ARG A 42 -9.02 -9.84 -21.06
C ARG A 42 -9.66 -11.20 -21.34
N VAL A 43 -10.80 -11.47 -20.71
CA VAL A 43 -11.49 -12.77 -20.79
C VAL A 43 -12.48 -12.83 -21.95
N CYS A 44 -13.10 -11.70 -22.29
CA CYS A 44 -14.08 -11.60 -23.35
C CYS A 44 -13.47 -10.81 -24.52
N ASN A 45 -13.35 -11.45 -25.68
CA ASN A 45 -13.03 -10.74 -26.91
C ASN A 45 -14.28 -9.99 -27.41
N ILE A 46 -14.50 -8.79 -26.88
CA ILE A 46 -15.68 -7.95 -27.13
C ILE A 46 -15.88 -7.66 -28.63
N PHE A 47 -14.80 -7.67 -29.41
CA PHE A 47 -14.84 -7.34 -30.84
C PHE A 47 -15.15 -8.53 -31.75
N THR A 48 -14.77 -9.75 -31.38
CA THR A 48 -14.92 -10.93 -32.25
C THR A 48 -16.05 -11.85 -31.81
N TRP A 49 -16.57 -11.71 -30.57
CA TRP A 49 -17.64 -12.54 -30.00
C TRP A 49 -17.40 -14.05 -30.19
N GLN A 50 -16.13 -14.45 -30.26
CA GLN A 50 -15.73 -15.85 -30.35
C GLN A 50 -15.57 -16.42 -28.95
N ALA A 51 -16.12 -17.62 -28.75
CA ALA A 51 -15.93 -18.35 -27.50
C ALA A 51 -14.46 -18.79 -27.38
N SER A 52 -13.81 -18.39 -26.29
CA SER A 52 -12.45 -18.81 -25.97
C SER A 52 -12.45 -20.11 -25.18
N SER A 53 -11.48 -20.98 -25.45
CA SER A 53 -11.24 -22.17 -24.62
C SER A 53 -10.69 -21.80 -23.23
N THR A 54 -10.85 -22.68 -22.25
CA THR A 54 -10.36 -22.47 -20.89
C THR A 54 -8.87 -22.15 -20.83
N GLU A 55 -8.06 -22.84 -21.66
CA GLU A 55 -6.61 -22.65 -21.72
C GLU A 55 -6.23 -21.26 -22.24
N GLN A 56 -6.91 -20.77 -23.27
CA GLN A 56 -6.68 -19.43 -23.80
C GLN A 56 -7.01 -18.35 -22.78
N ILE A 57 -8.12 -18.48 -22.06
CA ILE A 57 -8.50 -17.53 -21.01
C ILE A 57 -7.46 -17.51 -19.90
N GLN A 58 -6.93 -18.67 -19.52
CA GLN A 58 -5.87 -18.77 -18.52
C GLN A 58 -4.58 -18.08 -18.99
N ILE A 59 -4.17 -18.27 -20.24
CA ILE A 59 -2.99 -17.60 -20.82
C ILE A 59 -3.20 -16.07 -20.84
N ASP A 60 -4.37 -15.60 -21.27
CA ASP A 60 -4.68 -14.18 -21.35
C ASP A 60 -4.70 -13.50 -19.97
N LEU A 61 -5.23 -14.19 -18.95
CA LEU A 61 -5.19 -13.76 -17.56
C LEU A 61 -3.77 -13.82 -17.00
N MET A 62 -3.00 -14.88 -17.26
CA MET A 62 -1.59 -15.00 -16.86
C MET A 62 -0.76 -13.83 -17.39
N GLY A 63 -0.92 -13.47 -18.67
CA GLY A 63 -0.27 -12.30 -19.25
C GLY A 63 -0.69 -10.95 -18.64
N SER A 64 -1.71 -10.94 -17.77
CA SER A 64 -2.26 -9.76 -17.11
C SER A 64 -1.90 -9.69 -15.61
N VAL A 65 -1.25 -10.73 -15.07
CA VAL A 65 -0.92 -10.84 -13.64
C VAL A 65 0.02 -9.74 -13.22
N ASP A 66 1.04 -9.44 -14.03
CA ASP A 66 2.02 -8.39 -13.76
C ASP A 66 1.36 -7.02 -13.56
N PHE A 67 0.31 -6.73 -14.34
CA PHE A 67 -0.45 -5.49 -14.20
C PHE A 67 -1.23 -5.44 -12.89
N ALA A 68 -1.91 -6.53 -12.53
CA ALA A 68 -2.64 -6.64 -11.26
C ALA A 68 -1.70 -6.54 -10.05
N LEU A 69 -0.54 -7.20 -10.13
CA LEU A 69 0.49 -7.19 -9.10
C LEU A 69 1.26 -5.87 -9.01
N THR A 70 1.23 -5.03 -10.04
CA THR A 70 1.80 -3.66 -9.96
C THR A 70 0.77 -2.67 -9.38
N ILE A 71 -0.50 -2.78 -9.78
CA ILE A 71 -1.54 -1.83 -9.39
C ILE A 71 -1.96 -2.00 -7.93
N LEU A 72 -2.10 -3.23 -7.43
CA LEU A 72 -2.53 -3.47 -6.05
C LEU A 72 -1.55 -2.87 -5.01
N PRO A 73 -0.23 -3.08 -5.10
CA PRO A 73 0.72 -2.40 -4.22
C PRO A 73 0.73 -0.88 -4.40
N ALA A 74 0.62 -0.38 -5.63
CA ALA A 74 0.53 1.07 -5.87
C ALA A 74 -0.72 1.68 -5.23
N ALA A 75 -1.85 0.97 -5.27
CA ALA A 75 -3.08 1.34 -4.60
C ALA A 75 -2.88 1.38 -3.07
N PHE A 76 -2.24 0.37 -2.48
CA PHE A 76 -1.92 0.34 -1.06
C PHE A 76 -1.00 1.49 -0.66
N PHE A 77 -0.02 1.82 -1.50
CA PHE A 77 0.88 2.96 -1.28
C PHE A 77 0.09 4.27 -1.20
N ILE A 78 -0.79 4.54 -2.16
CA ILE A 78 -1.62 5.74 -2.20
C ILE A 78 -2.56 5.78 -1.00
N MET A 79 -3.18 4.66 -0.64
CA MET A 79 -4.06 4.56 0.52
C MET A 79 -3.33 4.88 1.82
N GLY A 80 -2.09 4.39 1.94
CA GLY A 80 -1.10 4.70 2.97
C GLY A 80 -1.00 6.19 3.32
N THR A 81 -1.19 7.06 2.33
CA THR A 81 -1.04 8.51 2.50
C THR A 81 -2.31 9.20 3.02
N PHE A 82 -3.45 8.48 3.10
CA PHE A 82 -4.73 9.04 3.52
C PHE A 82 -4.99 8.98 5.04
N VAL A 83 -3.93 8.89 5.87
CA VAL A 83 -3.98 8.78 7.34
C VAL A 83 -4.79 9.89 8.00
N ILE A 84 -4.70 11.12 7.48
CA ILE A 84 -5.36 12.32 8.03
C ILE A 84 -6.33 12.98 7.03
N ASN A 85 -6.76 12.25 6.01
CA ASN A 85 -7.57 12.83 4.94
C ASN A 85 -8.96 13.30 5.40
N ASP A 86 -9.44 12.87 6.58
CA ASP A 86 -10.66 13.35 7.25
C ASP A 86 -10.47 14.68 8.00
N LEU A 87 -9.23 15.03 8.35
CA LEU A 87 -8.89 16.21 9.17
C LEU A 87 -8.66 17.49 8.35
N LYS A 88 -9.22 17.57 7.14
CA LYS A 88 -9.06 18.76 6.26
C LYS A 88 -9.74 20.00 6.82
N SER A 89 -10.91 19.83 7.45
CA SER A 89 -11.69 20.94 7.98
C SER A 89 -11.23 21.31 9.40
N ARG A 90 -11.42 22.57 9.79
CA ARG A 90 -11.15 23.03 11.17
C ARG A 90 -12.04 22.30 12.18
N GLN A 91 -13.32 22.14 11.86
CA GLN A 91 -14.29 21.44 12.71
C GLN A 91 -13.91 19.97 12.91
N SER A 92 -13.46 19.26 11.86
CA SER A 92 -12.98 17.88 11.97
C SER A 92 -11.79 17.79 12.92
N ARG A 93 -10.83 18.71 12.83
CA ARG A 93 -9.66 18.76 13.73
C ARG A 93 -10.06 19.03 15.18
N ILE A 94 -10.96 19.99 15.43
CA ILE A 94 -11.49 20.25 16.78
C ILE A 94 -12.18 19.00 17.30
N SER A 95 -13.06 18.38 16.51
CA SER A 95 -13.79 17.18 16.92
C SER A 95 -12.85 16.01 17.28
N GLU A 96 -11.70 15.92 16.60
CA GLU A 96 -10.68 14.91 16.88
C GLU A 96 -9.89 15.23 18.15
N MET A 97 -9.50 16.49 18.35
CA MET A 97 -8.78 16.90 19.56
C MET A 97 -9.66 16.79 20.81
N MET A 98 -10.96 17.10 20.69
CA MET A 98 -11.95 17.03 21.76
C MET A 98 -12.34 15.59 22.15
N LEU A 99 -12.01 14.59 21.32
CA LEU A 99 -12.23 13.21 21.71
C LEU A 99 -11.50 12.91 23.02
N PRO A 100 -12.19 12.34 24.02
CA PRO A 100 -11.55 11.86 25.23
C PRO A 100 -10.85 10.53 24.89
N ALA A 101 -9.79 10.56 24.08
CA ALA A 101 -8.85 9.49 23.72
C ALA A 101 -7.39 9.96 23.90
N THR A 102 -6.44 9.08 24.20
CA THR A 102 -5.01 9.47 24.21
C THR A 102 -4.54 9.71 22.78
N ASN A 103 -3.51 10.54 22.59
CA ASN A 103 -2.95 10.79 21.25
C ASN A 103 -2.40 9.50 20.61
N VAL A 104 -1.90 8.57 21.44
CA VAL A 104 -1.45 7.24 21.00
C VAL A 104 -2.61 6.42 20.47
N GLU A 105 -3.71 6.30 21.22
CA GLU A 105 -4.91 5.56 20.79
C GLU A 105 -5.46 6.11 19.45
N LYS A 106 -5.54 7.43 19.31
CA LYS A 106 -6.01 8.07 18.08
C LYS A 106 -5.07 7.83 16.90
N PHE A 107 -3.76 7.93 17.11
CA PHE A 107 -2.76 7.70 16.07
C PHE A 107 -2.76 6.24 15.60
N VAL A 108 -2.69 5.29 16.54
CA VAL A 108 -2.71 3.85 16.23
C VAL A 108 -4.01 3.48 15.50
N ALA A 109 -5.15 4.07 15.87
CA ALA A 109 -6.41 3.79 15.17
C ALA A 109 -6.38 4.25 13.70
N ARG A 110 -5.69 5.35 13.41
CA ARG A 110 -5.51 5.87 12.05
C ARG A 110 -4.55 5.02 11.23
N VAL A 111 -3.45 4.57 11.84
CA VAL A 111 -2.49 3.63 11.23
C VAL A 111 -3.21 2.33 10.90
N VAL A 112 -3.90 1.71 11.87
CA VAL A 112 -4.65 0.45 11.65
C VAL A 112 -5.70 0.60 10.55
N LEU A 113 -6.42 1.71 10.50
CA LEU A 113 -7.41 1.92 9.44
C LEU A 113 -6.78 1.96 8.05
N VAL A 114 -5.66 2.64 7.90
CA VAL A 114 -5.02 2.79 6.59
C VAL A 114 -4.21 1.55 6.18
N SER A 115 -3.56 0.89 7.14
CA SER A 115 -2.66 -0.25 6.87
C SER A 115 -3.37 -1.60 6.84
N ILE A 116 -4.53 -1.72 7.48
CA ILE A 116 -5.26 -3.00 7.57
C ILE A 116 -6.64 -2.87 6.92
N VAL A 117 -7.47 -1.93 7.41
CA VAL A 117 -8.88 -1.85 6.97
C VAL A 117 -8.99 -1.51 5.49
N PHE A 118 -8.24 -0.52 4.99
CA PHE A 118 -8.27 -0.14 3.57
C PHE A 118 -7.77 -1.26 2.64
N PRO A 119 -6.60 -1.88 2.86
CA PRO A 119 -6.17 -3.04 2.07
C PRO A 119 -7.18 -4.19 2.07
N LEU A 120 -7.77 -4.50 3.23
CA LEU A 120 -8.76 -5.57 3.34
C LEU A 120 -9.99 -5.31 2.44
N ILE A 121 -10.46 -4.06 2.37
CA ILE A 121 -11.56 -3.66 1.50
C ILE A 121 -11.20 -3.84 0.02
N VAL A 122 -9.97 -3.50 -0.37
CA VAL A 122 -9.51 -3.67 -1.76
C VAL A 122 -9.38 -5.13 -2.13
N VAL A 123 -8.81 -5.95 -1.24
CA VAL A 123 -8.73 -7.40 -1.43
C VAL A 123 -10.13 -7.99 -1.57
N ALA A 124 -11.08 -7.58 -0.71
CA ALA A 124 -12.47 -7.99 -0.84
C ALA A 124 -13.08 -7.56 -2.18
N ALA A 125 -12.82 -6.33 -2.65
CA ALA A 125 -13.28 -5.85 -3.94
C ALA A 125 -12.70 -6.68 -5.10
N PHE A 126 -11.40 -7.00 -5.05
CA PHE A 126 -10.71 -7.83 -6.04
C PHE A 126 -11.29 -9.25 -6.09
N LEU A 127 -11.50 -9.88 -4.93
CA LEU A 127 -12.13 -11.21 -4.84
C LEU A 127 -13.54 -11.19 -5.42
N THR A 128 -14.35 -10.17 -5.09
CA THR A 128 -15.70 -10.05 -5.66
C THR A 128 -15.68 -9.81 -7.16
N ALA A 129 -14.70 -9.07 -7.68
CA ALA A 129 -14.54 -8.83 -9.10
C ALA A 129 -14.12 -10.11 -9.85
N ASP A 130 -13.24 -10.93 -9.29
CA ASP A 130 -12.85 -12.24 -9.84
C ASP A 130 -14.05 -13.19 -9.91
N VAL A 131 -14.85 -13.28 -8.85
CA VAL A 131 -16.08 -14.09 -8.85
C VAL A 131 -17.07 -13.62 -9.92
N LEU A 132 -17.29 -12.30 -10.02
CA LEU A 132 -18.17 -11.73 -11.05
C LEU A 132 -17.64 -12.01 -12.46
N GLN A 133 -16.33 -11.88 -12.69
CA GLN A 133 -15.72 -12.18 -13.98
C GLN A 133 -15.86 -13.67 -14.33
N GLN A 134 -15.69 -14.58 -13.39
CA GLN A 134 -15.89 -16.01 -13.64
C GLN A 134 -17.33 -16.34 -14.05
N ILE A 135 -18.33 -15.71 -13.41
CA ILE A 135 -19.74 -15.87 -13.79
C ILE A 135 -19.96 -15.42 -15.23
N VAL A 136 -19.44 -14.25 -15.60
CA VAL A 136 -19.55 -13.73 -16.97
C VAL A 136 -18.82 -14.64 -17.96
N SER A 137 -17.64 -15.14 -17.59
CA SER A 137 -16.86 -16.06 -18.43
C SER A 137 -17.63 -17.34 -18.74
N MET A 138 -18.30 -17.92 -17.73
CA MET A 138 -19.12 -19.12 -17.93
C MET A 138 -20.30 -18.87 -18.87
N LEU A 139 -20.92 -17.68 -18.79
CA LEU A 139 -22.06 -17.31 -19.64
C LEU A 139 -21.65 -17.08 -21.10
N VAL A 140 -20.50 -16.46 -21.35
CA VAL A 140 -20.04 -16.11 -22.71
C VAL A 140 -19.30 -17.27 -23.39
N ASN A 141 -18.44 -17.97 -22.66
CA ASN A 141 -17.55 -19.00 -23.21
C ASN A 141 -18.07 -20.43 -23.00
N HIS A 142 -19.39 -20.61 -22.96
CA HIS A 142 -20.05 -21.93 -22.90
C HIS A 142 -19.51 -22.84 -21.77
N GLY A 143 -19.25 -22.25 -20.59
CA GLY A 143 -18.79 -22.97 -19.40
C GLY A 143 -17.29 -22.93 -19.12
N ALA A 144 -16.46 -22.36 -20.00
CA ALA A 144 -15.04 -22.13 -19.71
C ALA A 144 -14.87 -21.11 -18.56
N ARG A 145 -13.89 -21.36 -17.67
CA ARG A 145 -13.63 -20.53 -16.50
C ARG A 145 -12.15 -20.52 -16.13
N ALA A 146 -11.65 -19.37 -15.72
CA ALA A 146 -10.35 -19.23 -15.09
C ALA A 146 -10.45 -18.14 -14.02
N SER A 147 -9.70 -18.33 -12.92
CA SER A 147 -9.69 -17.42 -11.78
C SER A 147 -8.41 -16.61 -11.78
N MET A 148 -8.54 -15.30 -11.66
CA MET A 148 -7.38 -14.41 -11.54
C MET A 148 -6.71 -14.57 -10.17
N THR A 149 -7.48 -14.89 -9.13
CA THR A 149 -6.95 -15.02 -7.76
C THR A 149 -6.06 -16.23 -7.59
N THR A 150 -6.40 -17.37 -8.19
CA THR A 150 -5.54 -18.56 -8.16
C THR A 150 -4.21 -18.30 -8.84
N ILE A 151 -4.24 -17.67 -10.03
CA ILE A 151 -3.02 -17.33 -10.77
C ILE A 151 -2.16 -16.33 -9.97
N ALA A 152 -2.79 -15.34 -9.32
CA ALA A 152 -2.08 -14.39 -8.47
C ALA A 152 -1.42 -15.07 -7.25
N ILE A 153 -2.08 -16.06 -6.63
CA ILE A 153 -1.51 -16.83 -5.52
C ILE A 153 -0.32 -17.66 -5.98
N ASP A 154 -0.43 -18.37 -7.11
CA ASP A 154 0.66 -19.17 -7.66
C ASP A 154 1.89 -18.30 -7.97
N PHE A 155 1.66 -17.09 -8.49
CA PHE A 155 2.73 -16.12 -8.73
C PHE A 155 3.35 -15.61 -7.41
N LEU A 156 2.54 -15.34 -6.39
CA LEU A 156 3.04 -14.95 -5.07
C LEU A 156 3.86 -16.07 -4.40
N GLN A 157 3.45 -17.33 -4.56
CA GLN A 157 4.22 -18.47 -4.08
C GLN A 157 5.55 -18.59 -4.81
N THR A 158 5.54 -18.46 -6.14
CA THR A 158 6.75 -18.48 -6.95
C THR A 158 7.71 -17.35 -6.57
N THR A 159 7.22 -16.14 -6.35
CA THR A 159 8.05 -15.00 -5.92
C THR A 159 8.52 -15.11 -4.47
N SER A 160 7.73 -15.73 -3.59
CA SER A 160 8.16 -16.03 -2.21
C SER A 160 9.31 -17.02 -2.12
N SER A 161 9.56 -17.81 -3.17
CA SER A 161 10.75 -18.66 -3.24
C SER A 161 12.05 -17.87 -3.49
N LEU A 162 11.96 -16.66 -4.06
CA LEU A 162 13.13 -15.83 -4.40
C LEU A 162 13.71 -15.09 -3.20
N SER A 163 12.90 -14.81 -2.18
CA SER A 163 13.31 -14.06 -0.99
C SER A 163 12.59 -14.56 0.25
N PRO A 164 13.27 -14.62 1.40
CA PRO A 164 12.64 -15.07 2.63
C PRO A 164 11.43 -14.20 3.02
N LEU A 165 10.38 -14.81 3.56
CA LEU A 165 9.12 -14.14 3.90
C LEU A 165 9.28 -12.95 4.85
N TRP A 166 10.25 -13.01 5.78
CA TRP A 166 10.54 -11.91 6.71
C TRP A 166 11.08 -10.66 6.01
N VAL A 167 11.91 -10.81 4.97
CA VAL A 167 12.42 -9.68 4.18
C VAL A 167 11.27 -8.98 3.43
N GLN A 168 10.33 -9.77 2.90
CA GLN A 168 9.14 -9.22 2.25
C GLN A 168 8.25 -8.46 3.23
N LEU A 169 8.04 -9.01 4.44
CA LEU A 169 7.29 -8.35 5.50
C LEU A 169 7.94 -7.03 5.91
N GLU A 170 9.26 -7.01 6.06
CA GLU A 170 10.01 -5.79 6.35
C GLU A 170 9.85 -4.74 5.26
N ALA A 171 9.94 -5.12 3.98
CA ALA A 171 9.71 -4.20 2.87
C ALA A 171 8.29 -3.62 2.87
N ILE A 172 7.27 -4.44 3.18
CA ILE A 172 5.88 -3.99 3.32
C ILE A 172 5.74 -3.01 4.48
N LEU A 173 6.32 -3.32 5.64
CA LEU A 173 6.27 -2.48 6.83
C LEU A 173 6.98 -1.14 6.62
N LEU A 174 8.14 -1.16 5.99
CA LEU A 174 8.90 0.04 5.61
C LEU A 174 8.10 0.92 4.65
N THR A 175 7.54 0.33 3.59
CA THR A 175 6.72 1.04 2.61
C THR A 175 5.49 1.67 3.29
N ASN A 176 4.84 0.93 4.18
CA ASN A 176 3.72 1.44 4.97
C ASN A 176 4.14 2.59 5.91
N ALA A 177 5.28 2.48 6.60
CA ALA A 177 5.80 3.54 7.46
C ALA A 177 6.11 4.82 6.67
N PHE A 178 6.72 4.68 5.49
CA PHE A 178 7.03 5.80 4.60
C PHE A 178 5.76 6.51 4.12
N THR A 179 4.75 5.75 3.65
CA THR A 179 3.49 6.32 3.16
C THR A 179 2.72 7.03 4.27
N ILE A 180 2.72 6.48 5.49
CA ILE A 180 2.10 7.10 6.66
C ILE A 180 2.83 8.39 7.03
N LEU A 181 4.16 8.37 7.11
CA LEU A 181 4.96 9.55 7.41
C LEU A 181 4.71 10.66 6.39
N GLY A 182 4.74 10.33 5.10
CA GLY A 182 4.47 11.28 4.05
C GLY A 182 3.03 11.79 4.04
N GLY A 183 2.05 10.92 4.32
CA GLY A 183 0.65 11.27 4.53
C GLY A 183 0.42 12.23 5.70
N MET A 184 1.25 12.12 6.74
CA MET A 184 1.22 12.98 7.92
C MET A 184 1.93 14.32 7.69
N PHE A 185 3.04 14.31 6.94
CA PHE A 185 3.89 15.47 6.70
C PHE A 185 3.24 16.49 5.75
N PHE A 186 2.66 16.00 4.64
CA PHE A 186 2.10 16.87 3.60
C PHE A 186 0.62 17.16 3.85
N ARG A 187 0.26 18.45 3.91
CA ARG A 187 -1.12 18.88 4.18
C ARG A 187 -2.07 18.75 2.98
N LYS A 188 -1.61 19.18 1.80
CA LYS A 188 -2.37 19.14 0.55
C LYS A 188 -1.70 18.16 -0.41
N THR A 189 -2.54 17.42 -1.15
CA THR A 189 -2.12 16.43 -2.17
C THR A 189 -1.00 15.51 -1.67
N ALA A 190 -1.17 14.98 -0.45
CA ALA A 190 -0.15 14.18 0.22
C ALA A 190 0.34 13.03 -0.66
N TRP A 191 -0.58 12.27 -1.25
CA TRP A 191 -0.28 11.12 -2.11
C TRP A 191 0.71 11.42 -3.25
N LEU A 192 0.58 12.58 -3.89
CA LEU A 192 1.44 12.94 -5.01
C LEU A 192 2.82 13.37 -4.51
N LYS A 193 2.86 14.16 -3.44
CA LYS A 193 4.12 14.65 -2.85
C LYS A 193 4.95 13.52 -2.24
N THR A 194 4.29 12.49 -1.68
CA THR A 194 4.98 11.30 -1.20
C THR A 194 5.60 10.49 -2.31
N ILE A 195 4.92 10.36 -3.46
CA ILE A 195 5.49 9.67 -4.63
C ILE A 195 6.69 10.45 -5.16
N ILE A 196 6.56 11.76 -5.34
CA ILE A 196 7.66 12.63 -5.78
C ILE A 196 8.85 12.53 -4.81
N SER A 197 8.58 12.56 -3.50
CA SER A 197 9.62 12.39 -2.49
C SER A 197 10.29 11.03 -2.56
N LEU A 198 9.52 9.95 -2.76
CA LEU A 198 10.08 8.60 -2.88
C LEU A 198 11.01 8.51 -4.10
N VAL A 199 10.54 8.97 -5.27
CA VAL A 199 11.32 8.95 -6.52
C VAL A 199 12.61 9.76 -6.36
N LEU A 200 12.53 10.95 -5.75
CA LEU A 200 13.70 11.79 -5.50
C LEU A 200 14.71 11.10 -4.57
N ILE A 201 14.24 10.50 -3.47
CA ILE A 201 15.11 9.75 -2.54
C ILE A 201 15.78 8.58 -3.26
N LEU A 202 15.02 7.78 -4.01
CA LEU A 202 15.56 6.65 -4.76
C LEU A 202 16.59 7.10 -5.80
N MET A 203 16.34 8.21 -6.50
CA MET A 203 17.28 8.77 -7.47
C MET A 203 18.58 9.25 -6.81
N ILE A 204 18.48 9.91 -5.64
CA ILE A 204 19.67 10.32 -4.88
C ILE A 204 20.47 9.11 -4.42
N VAL A 205 19.81 8.11 -3.81
CA VAL A 205 20.49 6.90 -3.30
C VAL A 205 21.14 6.13 -4.45
N ALA A 206 20.42 5.91 -5.56
CA ALA A 206 20.97 5.25 -6.73
C ALA A 206 22.14 6.04 -7.35
N GLY A 207 22.01 7.38 -7.43
CA GLY A 207 23.07 8.25 -7.94
C GLY A 207 24.33 8.23 -7.06
N LEU A 208 24.16 8.23 -5.73
CA LEU A 208 25.28 8.09 -4.79
C LEU A 208 25.96 6.73 -4.92
N MET A 209 25.18 5.64 -4.98
CA MET A 209 25.73 4.29 -5.15
C MET A 209 26.47 4.14 -6.48
N ALA A 210 25.90 4.64 -7.58
CA ALA A 210 26.54 4.63 -8.89
C ALA A 210 27.81 5.50 -8.90
N GLY A 211 27.78 6.67 -8.26
CA GLY A 211 28.95 7.56 -8.15
C GLY A 211 30.08 6.95 -7.34
N ILE A 212 29.78 6.35 -6.19
CA ILE A 212 30.76 5.62 -5.36
C ILE A 212 31.31 4.42 -6.14
N GLY A 213 30.44 3.67 -6.82
CA GLY A 213 30.84 2.55 -7.66
C GLY A 213 31.77 2.95 -8.80
N PHE A 214 31.47 4.05 -9.49
CA PHE A 214 32.33 4.61 -10.53
C PHE A 214 33.69 5.04 -9.98
N MET A 215 33.72 5.76 -8.85
CA MET A 215 34.97 6.20 -8.22
C MET A 215 35.85 5.02 -7.78
N LEU A 216 35.24 3.97 -7.23
CA LEU A 216 35.97 2.74 -6.85
C LEU A 216 36.54 2.04 -8.09
N LEU A 217 35.75 1.86 -9.15
CA LEU A 217 36.21 1.19 -10.36
C LEU A 217 37.30 1.99 -11.11
N ALA A 218 37.23 3.32 -11.08
CA ALA A 218 38.16 4.19 -11.79
C ALA A 218 39.51 4.38 -11.06
N HIS A 219 39.53 4.24 -9.74
CA HIS A 219 40.71 4.57 -8.92
C HIS A 219 41.25 3.40 -8.09
N THR A 220 40.60 2.24 -8.11
CA THR A 220 41.04 1.05 -7.36
C THR A 220 40.73 -0.24 -8.11
N ASP A 221 41.56 -1.27 -7.92
CA ASP A 221 41.29 -2.63 -8.45
C ASP A 221 40.27 -3.41 -7.58
N TYR A 222 39.53 -2.74 -6.71
CA TYR A 222 38.53 -3.37 -5.87
C TYR A 222 37.33 -3.81 -6.69
N GLN A 223 37.00 -5.10 -6.62
CA GLN A 223 35.74 -5.61 -7.15
C GLN A 223 34.62 -5.35 -6.14
N LEU A 224 33.62 -4.57 -6.56
CA LEU A 224 32.39 -4.35 -5.81
C LEU A 224 31.56 -5.65 -5.81
N SER A 225 31.72 -6.43 -4.76
CA SER A 225 30.83 -7.55 -4.46
C SER A 225 29.81 -7.08 -3.43
N ILE A 226 28.52 -7.28 -3.72
CA ILE A 226 27.48 -7.20 -2.70
C ILE A 226 27.62 -8.50 -1.91
N PRO A 227 28.07 -8.46 -0.64
CA PRO A 227 28.27 -9.68 0.12
C PRO A 227 26.89 -10.29 0.37
N ASN A 228 26.59 -11.43 -0.25
CA ASN A 228 25.46 -12.28 0.13
C ASN A 228 25.84 -13.11 1.36
N ASP A 229 26.51 -12.47 2.32
CA ASP A 229 26.94 -13.08 3.57
C ASP A 229 25.84 -12.87 4.61
N PHE A 230 25.65 -13.89 5.46
CA PHE A 230 24.67 -13.86 6.54
C PHE A 230 24.73 -12.58 7.41
N PHE A 231 25.93 -12.06 7.67
CA PHE A 231 26.13 -10.83 8.43
C PHE A 231 25.70 -9.57 7.66
N GLY A 232 25.86 -9.55 6.34
CA GLY A 232 25.39 -8.47 5.48
C GLY A 232 23.86 -8.37 5.50
N ASP A 233 23.19 -9.51 5.35
CA ASP A 233 21.72 -9.61 5.40
C ASP A 233 21.16 -9.17 6.75
N ILE A 234 21.74 -9.64 7.86
CA ILE A 234 21.31 -9.22 9.20
C ILE A 234 21.47 -7.72 9.38
N THR A 235 22.62 -7.17 8.96
CA THR A 235 22.89 -5.73 9.12
C THR A 235 21.89 -4.91 8.31
N GLY A 236 21.60 -5.32 7.07
CA GLY A 236 20.58 -4.69 6.22
C GLY A 236 19.18 -4.71 6.85
N ASN A 237 18.75 -5.85 7.37
CA ASN A 237 17.44 -6.00 8.02
C ASN A 237 17.33 -5.15 9.30
N ILE A 238 18.39 -5.09 10.12
CA ILE A 238 18.43 -4.22 11.31
C ILE A 238 18.29 -2.74 10.93
N ILE A 239 19.00 -2.30 9.89
CA ILE A 239 18.91 -0.92 9.39
C ILE A 239 17.49 -0.63 8.89
N CYS A 240 16.89 -1.56 8.12
CA CYS A 240 15.52 -1.45 7.62
C CYS A 240 14.50 -1.31 8.76
N LEU A 241 14.60 -2.17 9.78
CA LEU A 241 13.75 -2.11 10.97
C LEU A 241 13.93 -0.82 11.76
N ALA A 242 15.18 -0.39 11.99
CA ALA A 242 15.47 0.86 12.69
C ALA A 242 14.87 2.07 11.96
N LEU A 243 15.00 2.11 10.62
CA LEU A 243 14.43 3.16 9.78
C LEU A 243 12.90 3.14 9.80
N THR A 244 12.30 1.95 9.78
CA THR A 244 10.84 1.77 9.93
C THR A 244 10.34 2.33 11.26
N ILE A 245 11.00 2.00 12.37
CA ILE A 245 10.67 2.50 13.71
C ILE A 245 10.81 4.02 13.77
N LEU A 246 11.89 4.57 13.22
CA LEU A 246 12.13 6.01 13.15
C LEU A 246 11.00 6.72 12.38
N MET A 247 10.58 6.17 11.24
CA MET A 247 9.48 6.73 10.45
C MET A 247 8.14 6.74 11.19
N TYR A 248 7.77 5.66 11.88
CA TYR A 248 6.56 5.65 12.71
C TYR A 248 6.66 6.63 13.87
N TRP A 249 7.82 6.70 14.52
CA TRP A 249 8.05 7.65 15.61
C TRP A 249 7.93 9.10 15.13
N ALA A 250 8.52 9.44 13.98
CA ALA A 250 8.42 10.75 13.38
C ALA A 250 6.96 11.06 12.97
N ALA A 251 6.24 10.12 12.37
CA ALA A 251 4.83 10.26 12.04
C ALA A 251 3.96 10.51 13.30
N TYR A 252 4.25 9.82 14.40
CA TYR A 252 3.57 10.06 15.68
C TYR A 252 3.89 11.44 16.24
N LYS A 253 5.15 11.88 16.23
CA LYS A 253 5.54 13.23 16.67
C LYS A 253 4.83 14.31 15.85
N LEU A 254 4.75 14.16 14.53
CA LEU A 254 3.98 15.04 13.66
C LEU A 254 2.50 15.08 14.06
N TYR A 255 1.90 13.91 14.31
CA TYR A 255 0.50 13.82 14.76
C TYR A 255 0.26 14.61 16.06
N THR A 256 1.14 14.47 17.06
CA THR A 256 0.97 15.18 18.34
C THR A 256 1.10 16.70 18.25
N ARG A 257 1.76 17.21 17.20
CA ARG A 257 1.95 18.65 16.96
C ARG A 257 0.93 19.24 15.99
N LEU A 258 -0.06 18.47 15.56
CA LEU A 258 -1.15 18.94 14.71
C LEU A 258 -1.87 20.15 15.34
N GLN A 259 -1.96 21.25 14.60
CA GLN A 259 -2.65 22.46 15.03
C GLN A 259 -4.09 22.53 14.47
N VAL A 260 -5.00 23.15 15.23
CA VAL A 260 -6.41 23.37 14.81
C VAL A 260 -6.51 24.36 13.65
N ILE A 261 -5.71 25.43 13.71
CA ILE A 261 -5.56 26.40 12.63
C ILE A 261 -4.14 26.24 12.13
N ASN A 262 -4.00 25.78 10.90
CA ASN A 262 -2.71 25.72 10.24
C ASN A 262 -2.90 26.41 8.89
N ASN A 263 -2.06 27.37 8.56
CA ASN A 263 -2.06 28.05 7.25
C ASN A 263 -0.82 27.71 6.41
N ARG A 264 0.03 26.82 6.91
CA ARG A 264 1.28 26.39 6.28
C ARG A 264 1.05 25.20 5.34
N TRP A 265 2.06 24.97 4.51
CA TRP A 265 2.15 23.86 3.55
C TRP A 265 2.45 22.51 4.21
N ILE A 266 3.12 22.55 5.37
CA ILE A 266 3.47 21.40 6.21
C ILE A 266 2.49 21.35 7.38
N ASN A 267 2.25 20.15 7.90
CA ASN A 267 1.25 19.89 8.92
C ASN A 267 1.66 20.25 10.38
N ILE A 268 2.63 21.14 10.53
CA ILE A 268 3.20 21.66 11.79
C ILE A 268 3.00 23.18 11.85
#